data_AF-A0A967CQ84-F1
#
_entry.id   AF-A0A967CQ84-F1
#
_cell.length_a   1.000
_cell.length_b   1.000
_cell.length_c   1.000
_cell.angle_alpha   90.00
_cell.angle_beta   90.00
_cell.angle_gamma   90.00
#
_symmetry.space_group_name_H-M   'P 1'
#
loop_
_entity.id
_entity.type
_entity.pdbx_description
1 polymer ?
#
loop_
_entity_poly.entity_id
_entity_poly.type
_entity_poly.pdbx_seq_one_letter_code
_entity_poly.pdbx_strand_id
1 'polypeptide(L)'
;MSSQALIDLSPLWQLLLLASALAALAAGWLWLRQRGLSGLRWLRALTLLTLFLSFDLVLFGAFTRLSDSGLGCPDWPGCYASASPVGARAAISAAESAMPSGPVTHTKAWIEMVHRYMAGGVGALILLLAATTWRERLRAGNPQAQPYPWLPTLTLLWVCVQGAFGALTVTMKLFPAIVTLHRAYLAEEQKPQS
;
A
#
# COMPACT_ATOMS: atom_id res chain seq x y z
N MET A 1 22.89 -18.85 8.06
CA MET A 1 21.61 -18.29 8.55
C MET A 1 21.46 -16.92 7.89
N SER A 2 20.78 -16.86 6.75
CA SER A 2 20.60 -15.61 6.01
C SER A 2 19.64 -14.74 6.81
N SER A 3 20.13 -13.63 7.35
CA SER A 3 19.30 -12.56 7.89
C SER A 3 18.38 -12.08 6.77
N GLN A 4 17.17 -12.62 6.68
CA GLN A 4 16.14 -12.02 5.83
C GLN A 4 15.87 -10.64 6.40
N ALA A 5 16.41 -9.62 5.74
CA ALA A 5 16.18 -8.24 6.12
C ALA A 5 14.67 -8.00 6.06
N LEU A 6 14.08 -7.60 7.18
CA LEU A 6 12.65 -7.30 7.31
C LEU A 6 12.18 -6.15 6.39
N ILE A 7 13.14 -5.42 5.82
CA ILE A 7 12.95 -4.35 4.86
C ILE A 7 13.78 -4.71 3.63
N ASP A 8 13.19 -5.46 2.69
CA ASP A 8 13.75 -5.60 1.35
C ASP A 8 13.10 -4.57 0.43
N LEU A 9 13.89 -3.61 -0.04
CA LEU A 9 13.42 -2.55 -0.94
C LEU A 9 13.50 -2.95 -2.41
N SER A 10 13.96 -4.17 -2.73
CA SER A 10 14.00 -4.68 -4.10
C SER A 10 12.64 -4.64 -4.83
N PRO A 11 11.48 -4.92 -4.20
CA PRO A 11 10.20 -4.82 -4.89
C PRO A 11 9.66 -3.38 -4.94
N LEU A 12 10.25 -2.43 -4.22
CA LEU A 12 9.74 -1.06 -4.11
C LEU A 12 9.62 -0.39 -5.48
N TRP A 13 10.64 -0.50 -6.32
CA TRP A 13 10.62 0.16 -7.63
C TRP A 13 9.53 -0.43 -8.55
N GLN A 14 9.28 -1.74 -8.49
CA GLN A 14 8.22 -2.38 -9.27
C GLN A 14 6.84 -1.86 -8.86
N LEU A 15 6.64 -1.70 -7.55
CA LEU A 15 5.41 -1.17 -6.98
C LEU A 15 5.22 0.31 -7.32
N LEU A 16 6.29 1.11 -7.29
CA LEU A 16 6.25 2.52 -7.70
C LEU A 16 5.95 2.67 -9.19
N LEU A 17 6.53 1.83 -10.05
CA LEU A 17 6.22 1.81 -11.48
C LEU A 17 4.77 1.42 -11.73
N LEU A 18 4.27 0.38 -11.05
CA LEU A 18 2.87 -0.04 -11.15
C LEU A 18 1.93 1.10 -10.71
N ALA A 19 2.17 1.70 -9.56
CA ALA A 19 1.40 2.84 -9.06
C ALA A 19 1.40 4.01 -10.05
N SER A 20 2.57 4.35 -10.59
CA SER A 20 2.72 5.42 -11.58
C SER A 20 1.98 5.09 -12.88
N ALA A 21 2.03 3.85 -13.35
CA ALA A 21 1.33 3.39 -14.53
C ALA A 21 -0.19 3.45 -14.34
N LEU A 22 -0.72 2.99 -13.20
CA LEU A 22 -2.14 3.08 -12.88
C LEU A 22 -2.62 4.53 -12.83
N ALA A 23 -1.85 5.42 -12.18
CA ALA A 23 -2.16 6.84 -12.14
C ALA A 23 -2.10 7.49 -13.54
N ALA A 24 -1.10 7.15 -14.35
CA ALA A 24 -0.96 7.64 -15.72
C ALA A 24 -2.11 7.17 -16.62
N LEU A 25 -2.55 5.92 -16.48
CA LEU A 25 -3.71 5.37 -17.20
C LEU A 25 -5.00 6.10 -16.81
N ALA A 26 -5.23 6.30 -15.52
CA ALA A 26 -6.39 7.04 -15.02
C ALA A 26 -6.39 8.51 -15.50
N ALA A 27 -5.25 9.19 -15.38
CA ALA A 27 -5.08 10.58 -15.84
C ALA A 27 -5.18 10.70 -17.36
N GLY A 28 -4.58 9.76 -18.10
CA GLY A 28 -4.65 9.67 -19.55
C GLY A 28 -6.07 9.41 -20.04
N TRP A 29 -6.81 8.49 -19.41
CA TRP A 29 -8.22 8.23 -19.71
C TRP A 29 -9.10 9.46 -19.44
N LEU A 30 -8.90 10.14 -18.31
CA LEU A 30 -9.58 11.40 -18.01
C LEU A 30 -9.25 12.47 -19.06
N TRP A 31 -7.97 12.60 -19.42
CA TRP A 31 -7.54 13.54 -20.44
C TRP A 31 -8.14 13.24 -21.82
N LEU A 32 -8.20 11.98 -22.23
CA LEU A 32 -8.83 11.54 -23.48
C LEU A 32 -10.34 11.86 -23.49
N ARG A 33 -11.04 11.65 -22.37
CA ARG A 33 -12.48 11.97 -22.25
C ARG A 33 -12.78 13.45 -22.16
N GLN A 34 -11.81 14.25 -21.73
CA GLN A 34 -11.98 15.68 -21.42
C GLN A 34 -11.11 16.58 -22.29
N ARG A 35 -10.76 16.12 -23.50
CA ARG A 35 -10.02 16.92 -24.48
C ARG A 35 -10.77 18.23 -24.73
N GLY A 36 -10.17 19.35 -24.30
CA GLY A 36 -10.73 20.70 -24.46
C GLY A 36 -11.34 21.34 -23.21
N LEU A 37 -11.30 20.69 -22.04
CA LEU A 37 -11.79 21.29 -20.79
C LEU A 37 -10.75 22.21 -20.12
N SER A 38 -11.25 23.22 -19.38
CA SER A 38 -10.40 24.12 -18.58
C SER A 38 -9.68 23.34 -17.46
N GLY A 39 -8.49 23.81 -17.07
CA GLY A 39 -7.66 23.18 -16.04
C GLY A 39 -8.42 22.90 -14.74
N LEU A 40 -9.33 23.79 -14.33
CA LEU A 40 -10.16 23.61 -13.14
C LEU A 40 -11.16 22.44 -13.26
N ARG A 41 -11.76 22.21 -14.43
CA ARG A 41 -12.70 21.09 -14.64
C ARG A 41 -11.96 19.76 -14.59
N TRP A 42 -10.76 19.72 -15.16
CA TRP A 42 -9.90 18.54 -15.10
C TRP A 42 -9.44 18.25 -13.66
N LEU A 43 -9.02 19.28 -12.91
CA LEU A 43 -8.70 19.14 -11.48
C LEU A 43 -9.89 18.62 -10.68
N ARG A 44 -11.10 19.14 -10.91
CA ARG A 44 -12.32 18.66 -10.23
C ARG A 44 -12.60 17.20 -10.55
N ALA A 45 -12.44 16.78 -11.80
CA ALA A 45 -12.63 15.39 -12.20
C ALA A 45 -11.59 14.46 -11.56
N LEU A 46 -10.32 14.89 -11.52
CA LEU A 46 -9.26 14.15 -10.84
C LEU A 46 -9.55 14.04 -9.33
N THR A 47 -9.97 15.11 -8.68
CA THR A 47 -10.36 15.08 -7.25
C THR A 47 -11.50 14.11 -6.99
N LEU A 48 -12.56 14.11 -7.81
CA LEU A 48 -13.68 13.18 -7.66
C LEU A 48 -13.27 11.72 -7.85
N LEU A 49 -12.41 11.45 -8.85
CA LEU A 49 -11.86 10.12 -9.07
C LEU A 49 -11.01 9.67 -7.88
N THR A 50 -10.09 10.51 -7.41
CA THR A 50 -9.23 10.21 -6.26
C THR A 50 -10.06 9.99 -5.01
N LEU A 51 -11.12 10.77 -4.78
CA LEU A 51 -12.03 10.61 -3.65
C LEU A 51 -12.77 9.27 -3.70
N PHE A 52 -13.31 8.92 -4.87
CA PHE A 52 -13.98 7.63 -5.08
C PHE A 52 -13.03 6.45 -4.79
N LEU A 53 -11.83 6.47 -5.39
CA LEU A 53 -10.84 5.41 -5.18
C LEU A 53 -10.30 5.37 -3.74
N SER A 54 -10.19 6.52 -3.07
CA SER A 54 -9.81 6.60 -1.65
C SER A 54 -10.87 5.96 -0.75
N PHE A 55 -12.15 6.18 -1.06
CA PHE A 55 -13.24 5.54 -0.35
C PHE A 55 -13.21 4.01 -0.53
N ASP A 56 -13.07 3.54 -1.78
CA ASP A 56 -12.93 2.10 -2.08
C ASP A 56 -11.71 1.49 -1.38
N LEU A 57 -10.59 2.22 -1.32
CA LEU A 57 -9.38 1.80 -0.61
C LEU A 57 -9.63 1.61 0.89
N VAL A 58 -10.39 2.52 1.53
CA VAL A 58 -10.74 2.40 2.95
C VAL A 58 -11.65 1.19 3.19
N LEU A 59 -12.65 0.97 2.34
CA LEU A 59 -13.51 -0.22 2.42
C LEU A 59 -12.71 -1.51 2.24
N PHE A 60 -11.82 -1.55 1.25
CA PHE A 60 -10.98 -2.72 1.00
C PHE A 60 -9.96 -2.95 2.12
N GLY A 61 -9.47 -1.88 2.75
CA GLY A 61 -8.63 -1.97 3.96
C GLY A 61 -9.40 -2.56 5.15
N ALA A 62 -10.65 -2.14 5.37
CA ALA A 62 -11.53 -2.75 6.37
C ALA A 62 -11.79 -4.23 6.07
N PHE A 63 -12.03 -4.58 4.81
CA PHE A 63 -12.17 -5.96 4.36
C PHE A 63 -10.90 -6.79 4.66
N THR A 64 -9.72 -6.29 4.29
CA THR A 64 -8.43 -6.95 4.52
C THR A 64 -8.19 -7.24 6.01
N ARG A 65 -8.66 -6.35 6.88
CA ARG A 65 -8.60 -6.53 8.34
C ARG A 65 -9.62 -7.55 8.83
N LEU A 66 -10.87 -7.47 8.38
CA LEU A 66 -11.95 -8.38 8.79
C LEU A 66 -11.78 -9.81 8.26
N SER A 67 -11.07 -9.98 7.15
CA SER A 67 -10.72 -11.29 6.59
C SER A 67 -9.44 -11.88 7.17
N ASP A 68 -8.84 -11.23 8.17
CA ASP A 68 -7.54 -11.57 8.77
C ASP A 68 -6.42 -11.76 7.73
N SER A 69 -6.49 -11.02 6.62
CA SER A 69 -5.54 -11.09 5.50
C SER A 69 -4.34 -10.17 5.68
N GLY A 70 -4.38 -9.24 6.64
CA GLY A 70 -3.29 -8.28 6.89
C GLY A 70 -2.00 -8.86 7.50
N LEU A 71 -1.85 -10.19 7.44
CA LEU A 71 -0.67 -10.96 7.87
C LEU A 71 -0.27 -11.99 6.79
N GLY A 72 -0.81 -11.87 5.58
CA GLY A 72 -0.54 -12.79 4.47
C GLY A 72 0.87 -12.64 3.90
N CYS A 73 1.49 -11.46 4.07
CA CYS A 73 2.85 -11.17 3.63
C CYS A 73 3.71 -10.68 4.82
N PRO A 74 4.83 -11.34 5.11
CA PRO A 74 5.65 -11.04 6.30
C PRO A 74 6.57 -9.81 6.14
N ASP A 75 6.67 -9.25 4.95
CA ASP A 75 7.62 -8.21 4.55
C ASP A 75 6.91 -6.99 3.94
N TRP A 76 7.66 -5.90 3.83
CA TRP A 76 7.24 -4.66 3.21
C TRP A 76 8.35 -4.09 2.35
N PRO A 77 8.06 -3.55 1.14
CA PRO A 77 6.74 -3.34 0.54
C PRO A 77 6.20 -4.54 -0.28
N GLY A 78 7.01 -5.58 -0.47
CA GLY A 78 6.65 -6.79 -1.20
C GLY A 78 5.98 -7.88 -0.35
N CYS A 79 5.99 -9.10 -0.90
CA CYS A 79 5.59 -10.34 -0.26
C CYS A 79 6.67 -11.40 -0.58
N TYR A 80 7.33 -11.94 0.44
CA TYR A 80 8.51 -12.79 0.35
C TYR A 80 9.56 -12.28 -0.66
N ALA A 81 10.01 -11.03 -0.50
CA ALA A 81 10.99 -10.38 -1.38
C ALA A 81 10.55 -10.28 -2.86
N SER A 82 9.26 -10.45 -3.14
CA SER A 82 8.67 -10.36 -4.48
C SER A 82 7.60 -9.27 -4.52
N ALA A 83 7.46 -8.57 -5.64
CA ALA A 83 6.41 -7.56 -5.78
C ALA A 83 5.02 -8.16 -6.03
N SER A 84 4.90 -9.49 -6.18
CA SER A 84 3.63 -10.18 -6.36
C SER A 84 3.62 -11.58 -5.74
N PRO A 85 2.45 -12.09 -5.32
CA PRO A 85 2.30 -13.47 -4.85
C PRO A 85 2.70 -14.52 -5.90
N VAL A 86 2.69 -14.17 -7.19
CA VAL A 86 3.16 -15.06 -8.27
C VAL A 86 4.67 -15.31 -8.15
N GLY A 87 5.47 -14.26 -7.91
CA GLY A 87 6.91 -14.39 -7.68
C GLY A 87 7.23 -15.11 -6.36
N ALA A 88 6.35 -14.97 -5.36
CA ALA A 88 6.48 -15.59 -4.05
C ALA A 88 5.84 -16.99 -3.92
N ARG A 89 5.31 -17.57 -5.01
CA ARG A 89 4.42 -18.74 -4.94
C ARG A 89 5.02 -19.93 -4.19
N ALA A 90 6.31 -20.21 -4.42
CA ALA A 90 7.02 -21.29 -3.74
C ALA A 90 7.18 -21.03 -2.23
N ALA A 91 7.50 -19.79 -1.84
CA ALA A 91 7.66 -19.41 -0.43
C ALA A 91 6.31 -19.42 0.30
N ILE A 92 5.24 -18.95 -0.34
CA ILE A 92 3.87 -18.99 0.19
C ILE A 92 3.42 -20.44 0.40
N SER A 93 3.60 -21.32 -0.60
CA SER A 93 3.25 -22.74 -0.47
C SER A 93 4.05 -23.43 0.63
N ALA A 94 5.35 -23.11 0.78
CA ALA A 94 6.17 -23.65 1.86
C ALA A 94 5.64 -23.20 3.23
N ALA A 95 5.33 -21.91 3.40
CA ALA A 95 4.79 -21.37 4.64
C ALA A 95 3.41 -21.95 5.00
N GLU A 96 2.52 -22.06 4.01
CA GLU A 96 1.19 -22.66 4.18
C GLU A 96 1.28 -24.15 4.53
N SER A 97 2.21 -24.90 3.93
CA SER A 97 2.43 -26.31 4.26
C SER A 97 3.00 -26.52 5.68
N ALA A 98 3.81 -25.57 6.16
CA ALA A 98 4.40 -25.63 7.50
C ALA A 98 3.39 -25.30 8.61
N MET A 99 2.35 -24.51 8.30
CA MET A 99 1.28 -24.16 9.24
C MET A 99 -0.06 -24.02 8.51
N PRO A 100 -0.79 -25.12 8.27
CA PRO A 100 -2.03 -25.12 7.46
C PRO A 100 -3.17 -24.27 8.05
N SER A 101 -3.23 -24.13 9.36
CA SER A 101 -4.18 -23.25 10.07
C SER A 101 -3.60 -21.85 10.34
N GLY A 102 -2.47 -21.52 9.72
CA GLY A 102 -1.73 -20.29 9.94
C GLY A 102 -2.34 -19.07 9.23
N PRO A 103 -1.73 -17.89 9.42
CA PRO A 103 -2.21 -16.65 8.82
C PRO A 103 -1.93 -16.53 7.31
N VAL A 104 -1.04 -17.37 6.77
CA VAL A 104 -0.57 -17.28 5.38
C VAL A 104 -1.31 -18.29 4.50
N THR A 105 -1.96 -17.79 3.45
CA THR A 105 -2.51 -18.58 2.34
C THR A 105 -2.33 -17.78 1.05
N HIS A 106 -2.36 -18.44 -0.11
CA HIS A 106 -2.33 -17.75 -1.41
C HIS A 106 -3.40 -16.66 -1.53
N THR A 107 -4.61 -16.92 -1.05
CA THR A 107 -5.73 -15.95 -1.11
C THR A 107 -5.47 -14.74 -0.22
N LYS A 108 -5.01 -14.96 1.03
CA LYS A 108 -4.72 -13.86 1.96
C LYS A 108 -3.56 -12.98 1.46
N ALA A 109 -2.51 -13.60 0.91
CA ALA A 109 -1.39 -12.87 0.31
C ALA A 109 -1.84 -12.00 -0.87
N TRP A 110 -2.75 -12.50 -1.72
CA TRP A 110 -3.34 -11.69 -2.80
C TRP A 110 -4.17 -10.53 -2.29
N ILE A 111 -5.04 -10.75 -1.29
CA ILE A 111 -5.86 -9.70 -0.70
C ILE A 111 -4.95 -8.58 -0.17
N GLU A 112 -3.91 -8.93 0.58
CA GLU A 112 -2.98 -7.93 1.12
C GLU A 112 -2.23 -7.17 0.02
N MET A 113 -1.71 -7.88 -0.99
CA MET A 113 -0.97 -7.24 -2.08
C MET A 113 -1.86 -6.35 -2.96
N VAL A 114 -3.10 -6.75 -3.24
CA VAL A 114 -4.07 -5.91 -3.95
C VAL A 114 -4.35 -4.62 -3.18
N HIS A 115 -4.53 -4.70 -1.85
CA HIS A 115 -4.68 -3.51 -1.02
C HIS A 115 -3.47 -2.57 -1.14
N ARG A 116 -2.24 -3.13 -1.10
CA ARG A 116 -1.00 -2.37 -1.28
C ARG A 116 -0.91 -1.71 -2.67
N TYR A 117 -1.32 -2.40 -3.74
CA TYR A 117 -1.35 -1.82 -5.09
C TYR A 117 -2.35 -0.67 -5.20
N MET A 118 -3.54 -0.83 -4.65
CA MET A 118 -4.57 0.22 -4.60
C MET A 118 -4.07 1.44 -3.83
N ALA A 119 -3.46 1.22 -2.65
CA ALA A 119 -2.88 2.29 -1.84
C ALA A 119 -1.79 3.06 -2.60
N GLY A 120 -0.90 2.36 -3.31
CA GLY A 120 0.11 2.97 -4.17
C GLY A 120 -0.49 3.81 -5.30
N GLY A 121 -1.48 3.27 -6.01
CA GLY A 121 -2.18 3.98 -7.09
C GLY A 121 -2.90 5.25 -6.60
N VAL A 122 -3.62 5.18 -5.48
CA VAL A 122 -4.26 6.33 -4.84
C VAL A 122 -3.21 7.36 -4.40
N GLY A 123 -2.11 6.95 -3.79
CA GLY A 123 -1.00 7.83 -3.43
C GLY A 123 -0.40 8.57 -4.63
N ALA A 124 -0.21 7.88 -5.76
CA ALA A 124 0.26 8.48 -7.00
C ALA A 124 -0.75 9.49 -7.60
N LEU A 125 -2.06 9.23 -7.50
CA LEU A 125 -3.09 10.18 -7.91
C LEU A 125 -3.14 11.43 -7.01
N ILE A 126 -2.95 11.27 -5.70
CA ILE A 126 -2.86 12.40 -4.76
C ILE A 126 -1.61 13.24 -5.05
N LEU A 127 -0.47 12.61 -5.34
CA LEU A 127 0.75 13.30 -5.75
C LEU A 127 0.52 14.10 -7.05
N LEU A 128 -0.12 13.48 -8.05
CA LEU A 128 -0.48 14.16 -9.29
C LEU A 128 -1.43 15.35 -9.04
N LEU A 129 -2.42 15.19 -8.17
CA LEU A 129 -3.35 16.25 -7.79
C LEU A 129 -2.61 17.41 -7.10
N ALA A 130 -1.71 17.11 -6.16
CA ALA A 130 -0.88 18.12 -5.51
C ALA A 130 0.01 18.87 -6.53
N ALA A 131 0.74 18.13 -7.37
CA ALA A 131 1.63 18.70 -8.37
C ALA A 131 0.89 19.59 -9.38
N THR A 132 -0.27 19.15 -9.87
CA THR A 132 -1.07 19.91 -10.84
C THR A 132 -1.73 21.13 -10.21
N THR A 133 -2.20 21.04 -8.96
CA THR A 133 -2.74 22.19 -8.22
C THR A 133 -1.66 23.24 -7.98
N TRP A 134 -0.45 22.82 -7.60
CA TRP A 134 0.70 23.73 -7.47
C TRP A 134 1.10 24.36 -8.80
N ARG A 135 1.12 23.59 -9.89
CA ARG A 135 1.44 24.10 -11.23
C ARG A 135 0.44 25.17 -11.69
N GLU A 136 -0.86 24.95 -11.49
CA GLU A 136 -1.88 25.95 -11.82
C GLU A 136 -1.77 27.21 -10.93
N ARG A 137 -1.45 27.04 -9.64
CA ARG A 137 -1.19 28.16 -8.72
C ARG A 137 -0.01 29.02 -9.16
N LEU A 138 1.09 28.40 -9.58
CA LEU A 138 2.29 29.12 -10.04
C LEU A 138 2.08 29.82 -11.39
N ARG A 139 1.21 29.28 -12.25
CA ARG A 139 0.84 29.90 -13.54
C ARG A 139 -0.14 31.05 -13.39
N ALA A 140 -0.94 31.06 -12.32
CA ALA A 140 -1.93 32.08 -12.08
C ALA A 140 -1.31 33.31 -11.42
N GLY A 141 -1.30 34.44 -12.13
CA GLY A 141 -0.88 35.74 -11.57
C GLY A 141 -1.85 36.31 -10.52
N ASN A 142 -3.06 35.77 -10.39
CA ASN A 142 -4.05 36.21 -9.40
C ASN A 142 -4.35 35.11 -8.35
N PRO A 143 -3.90 35.28 -7.09
CA PRO A 143 -4.10 34.35 -5.98
C PRO A 143 -5.56 34.03 -5.59
N GLN A 144 -6.54 34.88 -5.96
CA GLN A 144 -7.92 34.76 -5.47
C GLN A 144 -8.81 33.81 -6.28
N ALA A 145 -8.45 33.49 -7.53
CA ALA A 145 -9.28 32.69 -8.44
C ALA A 145 -8.93 31.18 -8.47
N GLN A 146 -8.00 30.72 -7.64
CA GLN A 146 -7.40 29.39 -7.76
C GLN A 146 -7.59 28.52 -6.50
N PRO A 147 -7.68 27.18 -6.67
CA PRO A 147 -7.87 26.26 -5.55
C PRO A 147 -6.68 26.30 -4.58
N TYR A 148 -6.97 26.07 -3.30
CA TYR A 148 -5.99 26.06 -2.22
C TYR A 148 -5.04 24.86 -2.35
N PRO A 149 -3.74 25.07 -2.64
CA PRO A 149 -2.81 23.97 -2.94
C PRO A 149 -2.40 23.18 -1.69
N TRP A 150 -2.60 23.73 -0.49
CA TRP A 150 -2.20 23.10 0.76
C TRP A 150 -3.04 21.87 1.11
N LEU A 151 -4.31 21.80 0.68
CA LEU A 151 -5.20 20.66 0.94
C LEU A 151 -4.67 19.33 0.36
N PRO A 152 -4.35 19.23 -0.95
CA PRO A 152 -3.77 18.01 -1.50
C PRO A 152 -2.36 17.75 -0.96
N THR A 153 -1.59 18.77 -0.61
CA THR A 153 -0.27 18.60 0.04
C THR A 153 -0.38 17.99 1.44
N LEU A 154 -1.31 18.46 2.27
CA LEU A 154 -1.55 17.87 3.59
C LEU A 154 -2.11 16.44 3.47
N THR A 155 -2.98 16.20 2.48
CA THR A 155 -3.50 14.85 2.21
C THR A 155 -2.39 13.90 1.82
N LEU A 156 -1.45 14.34 0.96
CA LEU A 156 -0.28 13.56 0.58
C LEU A 156 0.59 13.23 1.79
N LEU A 157 0.90 14.23 2.63
CA LEU A 157 1.66 14.04 3.85
C LEU A 157 0.99 13.02 4.77
N TRP A 158 -0.32 13.16 4.98
CA TRP A 158 -1.10 12.25 5.81
C TRP A 158 -1.07 10.81 5.29
N VAL A 159 -1.22 10.60 3.98
CA VAL A 159 -1.13 9.26 3.37
C VAL A 159 0.27 8.67 3.51
N CYS A 160 1.33 9.47 3.37
CA CYS A 160 2.70 9.01 3.63
C CYS A 160 2.88 8.56 5.09
N VAL A 161 2.34 9.31 6.04
CA VAL A 161 2.33 8.94 7.46
C VAL A 161 1.56 7.62 7.65
N GLN A 162 0.37 7.47 7.09
CA GLN A 162 -0.40 6.22 7.17
C GLN A 162 0.36 5.03 6.58
N GLY A 163 1.03 5.20 5.43
CA GLY A 163 1.87 4.17 4.83
C GLY A 163 3.05 3.77 5.72
N ALA A 164 3.71 4.75 6.35
CA ALA A 164 4.79 4.51 7.30
C ALA A 164 4.31 3.76 8.56
N PHE A 165 3.14 4.14 9.11
CA PHE A 165 2.51 3.40 10.19
C PHE A 165 2.14 1.98 9.78
N GLY A 166 1.60 1.77 8.57
CA GLY A 166 1.32 0.44 8.03
C GLY A 166 2.58 -0.44 7.98
N ALA A 167 3.68 0.06 7.41
CA ALA A 167 4.97 -0.63 7.40
C ALA A 167 5.46 -0.94 8.81
N LEU A 168 5.32 0.01 9.75
CA LEU A 168 5.67 -0.19 11.16
C LEU A 168 4.83 -1.29 11.81
N THR A 169 3.53 -1.42 11.50
CA THR A 169 2.72 -2.50 12.10
C THR A 169 3.16 -3.89 11.65
N VAL A 170 3.63 -4.04 10.40
CA VAL A 170 4.17 -5.31 9.89
C VAL A 170 5.48 -5.65 10.59
N THR A 171 6.37 -4.66 10.74
CA THR A 171 7.67 -4.89 11.41
C THR A 171 7.54 -5.12 12.91
N MET A 172 6.61 -4.43 13.59
CA MET A 172 6.42 -4.55 15.05
C MET A 172 5.62 -5.79 15.46
N LYS A 173 4.70 -6.30 14.63
CA LYS A 173 4.08 -7.63 14.86
C LYS A 173 5.10 -8.77 14.76
N LEU A 174 6.27 -8.50 14.21
CA LEU A 174 7.41 -9.40 14.11
C LEU A 174 8.54 -9.01 15.08
N PHE A 175 8.24 -8.45 16.26
CA PHE A 175 9.28 -8.27 17.28
C PHE A 175 9.88 -9.64 17.63
N PRO A 176 11.19 -9.87 17.36
CA PRO A 176 11.83 -11.16 17.60
C PRO A 176 11.69 -11.62 19.05
N ALA A 177 11.60 -10.67 20.00
CA ALA A 177 11.38 -10.96 21.41
C ALA A 177 10.07 -11.73 21.66
N ILE A 178 8.95 -11.37 21.03
CA ILE A 178 7.65 -12.02 21.28
C ILE A 178 7.61 -13.43 20.67
N VAL A 179 8.15 -13.61 19.46
CA VAL A 179 8.21 -14.93 18.80
C VAL A 179 9.23 -15.85 19.49
N THR A 180 10.34 -15.31 19.97
CA THR A 180 11.36 -16.09 20.71
C THR A 180 10.84 -16.46 22.09
N LEU A 181 10.18 -15.54 22.80
CA LEU A 181 9.57 -15.81 24.10
C LEU A 181 8.43 -16.83 23.99
N HIS A 182 7.59 -16.74 22.95
CA HIS A 182 6.52 -17.70 22.71
C HIS A 182 7.07 -19.09 22.34
N ARG A 183 8.09 -19.17 21.48
CA ARG A 183 8.75 -20.45 21.17
C ARG A 183 9.51 -21.03 22.37
N ALA A 184 10.15 -20.20 23.18
CA ALA A 184 10.81 -20.63 24.42
C ALA A 184 9.78 -21.15 25.44
N TYR A 185 8.66 -20.44 25.60
CA TYR A 185 7.56 -20.86 26.48
C TYR A 185 6.94 -22.20 26.04
N LEU A 186 6.69 -22.39 24.74
CA LEU A 186 6.19 -23.66 24.21
C LEU A 186 7.23 -24.80 24.29
N ALA A 187 8.53 -24.49 24.21
CA ALA A 187 9.60 -25.47 24.42
C ALA A 187 9.75 -25.86 25.91
N GLU A 188 9.48 -24.95 26.84
CA GLU A 188 9.45 -25.20 28.28
C GLU A 188 8.26 -26.12 28.67
N GLU A 189 7.09 -25.91 28.08
CA GLU A 189 5.91 -26.77 28.33
C GLU A 189 6.01 -28.17 27.72
N GLN A 190 6.80 -28.37 26.66
CA GLN A 190 7.03 -29.70 26.07
C GLN A 190 8.11 -30.52 26.78
N LYS A 191 8.74 -29.99 27.84
CA LYS A 191 9.69 -30.77 28.64
C LYS A 191 8.92 -31.86 29.40
N PRO A 192 9.16 -33.16 29.14
CA PRO A 192 8.48 -34.22 29.85
C PRO A 192 8.83 -34.10 31.35
N GLN A 193 7.80 -34.15 32.20
CA GLN A 193 8.01 -34.28 33.64
C GLN A 193 8.70 -35.61 33.92
N SER A 194 10.01 -35.56 34.12
CA SER A 194 10.83 -36.64 34.67
C SER A 194 11.03 -36.43 36.16
#